data_AF-A0A3D3TEA9-F1
#
_entry.id   AF-A0A3D3TEA9-F1
#
_cell.length_a   1.000
_cell.length_b   1.000
_cell.length_c   1.000
_cell.angle_alpha   90.00
_cell.angle_beta   90.00
_cell.angle_gamma   90.00
#
_symmetry.space_group_name_H-M   'P 1'
#
loop_
_entity.id
_entity.type
_entity.pdbx_description
1 polymer ?
#
loop_
_entity_poly.entity_id
_entity_poly.type
_entity_poly.pdbx_seq_one_letter_code
_entity_poly.pdbx_strand_id
1 'polypeptide(L)'
;MSTTTMKKAETKGITVTQKEVGSFLGKLYSFNNSLKLYHWHVTGKGSYAQHIALDQAIESLLDVTDRLVETTYAMAGDIDITIPETKVPSDIVKHASDFYNTVEDGRKYFTEDFSLSIIDDYHEAIQQLLYRLKRLQ
;
A
#
# COMPACT_ATOMS: atom_id res chain seq x y z
N MET A 1 -12.63 45.01 -4.44
CA MET A 1 -12.88 43.59 -4.11
C MET A 1 -11.54 42.89 -4.04
N SER A 2 -11.10 42.49 -2.85
CA SER A 2 -9.84 41.77 -2.68
C SER A 2 -10.15 40.27 -2.74
N THR A 3 -9.68 39.60 -3.79
CA THR A 3 -9.71 38.14 -3.87
C THR A 3 -8.68 37.59 -2.89
N THR A 4 -9.10 37.37 -1.65
CA THR A 4 -8.36 36.55 -0.70
C THR A 4 -8.44 35.11 -1.20
N THR A 5 -7.43 34.66 -1.94
CA THR A 5 -7.14 33.25 -2.11
C THR A 5 -6.97 32.67 -0.71
N MET A 6 -7.96 31.90 -0.25
CA MET A 6 -7.84 31.14 0.99
C MET A 6 -6.63 30.23 0.83
N LYS A 7 -5.54 30.52 1.55
CA LYS A 7 -4.43 29.58 1.73
C LYS A 7 -5.06 28.28 2.24
N LYS A 8 -4.97 27.21 1.43
CA LYS A 8 -5.23 25.85 1.89
C LYS A 8 -4.40 25.68 3.16
N ALA A 9 -5.04 25.43 4.31
CA ALA A 9 -4.31 25.16 5.54
C ALA A 9 -3.34 24.00 5.22
N GLU A 10 -2.04 24.25 5.32
CA GLU A 10 -1.03 23.23 5.09
C GLU A 10 -1.26 22.12 6.10
N THR A 11 -1.71 20.97 5.60
CA THR A 11 -1.88 19.76 6.41
C THR A 11 -0.48 19.17 6.58
N LYS A 12 0.00 19.09 7.83
CA LYS A 12 1.38 18.67 8.09
C LYS A 12 1.63 17.26 7.59
N GLY A 13 2.85 16.98 7.14
CA GLY A 13 3.27 15.65 6.73
C GLY A 13 2.84 15.21 5.33
N ILE A 14 1.98 15.97 4.64
CA ILE A 14 1.47 15.61 3.30
C ILE A 14 1.58 16.76 2.28
N THR A 15 1.79 16.42 1.01
CA THR A 15 1.97 17.39 -0.09
C THR A 15 0.73 17.57 -0.98
N VAL A 16 -0.24 16.66 -0.89
CA VAL A 16 -1.45 16.61 -1.73
C VAL A 16 -2.72 16.83 -0.90
N THR A 17 -3.92 16.65 -1.47
CA THR A 17 -5.16 16.72 -0.67
C THR A 17 -5.31 15.49 0.24
N GLN A 18 -5.96 15.65 1.40
CA GLN A 18 -6.31 14.52 2.27
C GLN A 18 -7.10 13.43 1.52
N LYS A 19 -7.94 13.82 0.55
CA LYS A 19 -8.67 12.87 -0.31
C LYS A 19 -7.73 12.01 -1.17
N GLU A 20 -6.70 12.60 -1.75
CA GLU A 20 -5.69 11.86 -2.54
C GLU A 20 -4.89 10.91 -1.65
N VAL A 21 -4.49 11.35 -0.45
CA VAL A 21 -3.83 10.49 0.56
C VAL A 21 -4.76 9.35 0.99
N GLY A 22 -6.01 9.64 1.33
CA GLY A 22 -6.98 8.62 1.73
C GLY A 22 -7.26 7.60 0.62
N SER A 23 -7.30 8.06 -0.64
CA SER A 23 -7.40 7.16 -1.80
C SER A 23 -6.16 6.28 -1.97
N PHE A 24 -4.97 6.81 -1.68
CA PHE A 24 -3.72 6.05 -1.71
C PHE A 24 -3.67 4.99 -0.60
N LEU A 25 -3.96 5.38 0.64
CA LEU A 25 -4.02 4.45 1.78
C LEU A 25 -5.06 3.34 1.54
N GLY A 26 -6.22 3.68 0.97
CA GLY A 26 -7.22 2.71 0.56
C GLY A 26 -6.73 1.72 -0.50
N LYS A 27 -5.87 2.16 -1.44
CA LYS A 27 -5.24 1.27 -2.43
C LYS A 27 -4.25 0.29 -1.79
N LEU A 28 -3.50 0.69 -0.76
CA LEU A 28 -2.61 -0.21 -0.02
C LEU A 28 -3.39 -1.36 0.61
N TYR A 29 -4.50 -1.05 1.30
CA TYR A 29 -5.40 -2.06 1.84
C TYR A 29 -6.02 -2.95 0.76
N SER A 30 -6.46 -2.37 -0.36
CA SER A 30 -7.00 -3.14 -1.48
C SER A 30 -5.96 -4.10 -2.05
N PHE A 31 -4.70 -3.68 -2.18
CA PHE A 31 -3.63 -4.57 -2.61
C PHE A 31 -3.43 -5.72 -1.60
N ASN A 32 -3.32 -5.42 -0.31
CA ASN A 32 -3.17 -6.46 0.72
C ASN A 32 -4.34 -7.47 0.68
N ASN A 33 -5.57 -6.98 0.52
CA ASN A 33 -6.76 -7.81 0.37
C ASN A 33 -6.70 -8.69 -0.89
N SER A 34 -6.20 -8.15 -2.01
CA SER A 34 -6.07 -8.92 -3.26
C SER A 34 -5.07 -10.07 -3.12
N LEU A 35 -4.01 -9.89 -2.32
CA LEU A 35 -3.07 -10.96 -2.00
C LEU A 35 -3.76 -12.05 -1.17
N LYS A 36 -4.61 -11.66 -0.19
CA LYS A 36 -5.36 -12.63 0.63
C LYS A 36 -6.37 -13.41 -0.21
N LEU A 37 -7.06 -12.73 -1.11
CA LEU A 37 -7.95 -13.35 -2.09
C LEU A 37 -7.18 -14.37 -2.94
N TYR A 38 -6.00 -14.02 -3.47
CA TYR A 38 -5.19 -14.97 -4.22
C TYR A 38 -4.71 -16.14 -3.35
N HIS A 39 -4.23 -15.87 -2.13
CA HIS A 39 -3.74 -16.85 -1.15
C HIS A 39 -4.74 -17.97 -0.88
N TRP A 40 -6.04 -17.67 -0.82
CA TRP A 40 -7.10 -18.68 -0.66
C TRP A 40 -7.34 -19.54 -1.91
N HIS A 41 -7.00 -19.03 -3.10
CA HIS A 41 -7.24 -19.71 -4.38
C HIS A 41 -6.01 -20.44 -4.93
N VAL A 42 -4.87 -20.39 -4.21
CA VAL A 42 -3.63 -21.05 -4.65
C VAL A 42 -3.84 -22.56 -4.80
N THR A 43 -3.54 -23.08 -5.99
CA THR A 43 -3.64 -24.52 -6.32
C THR A 43 -2.49 -24.93 -7.25
N GLY A 44 -2.32 -26.23 -7.48
CA GLY A 44 -1.28 -26.76 -8.37
C GLY A 44 0.08 -27.02 -7.71
N LYS A 45 1.10 -27.21 -8.53
CA LYS A 45 2.47 -27.51 -8.07
C LYS A 45 3.07 -26.27 -7.37
N GLY A 46 3.68 -26.47 -6.21
CA GLY A 46 4.25 -25.35 -5.42
C GLY A 46 3.22 -24.56 -4.62
N SER A 47 1.95 -24.96 -4.65
CA SER A 47 0.83 -24.25 -4.00
C SER A 47 1.05 -23.98 -2.52
N TYR A 48 1.54 -24.95 -1.75
CA TYR A 48 1.80 -24.75 -0.32
C TYR A 48 2.86 -23.66 -0.07
N ALA A 49 3.98 -23.69 -0.81
CA ALA A 49 5.02 -22.70 -0.67
C ALA A 49 4.55 -21.30 -1.09
N GLN A 50 3.73 -21.21 -2.14
CA GLN A 50 3.13 -19.95 -2.58
C GLN A 50 2.10 -19.41 -1.57
N HIS A 51 1.30 -20.29 -0.98
CA HIS A 51 0.35 -19.95 0.08
C HIS A 51 1.06 -19.33 1.30
N ILE A 52 2.16 -19.95 1.75
CA ILE A 52 3.00 -19.44 2.86
C ILE A 52 3.69 -18.12 2.48
N ALA A 53 4.24 -18.02 1.26
CA ALA A 53 4.90 -16.81 0.81
C ALA A 53 3.96 -15.59 0.80
N LEU A 54 2.71 -15.80 0.37
CA LEU A 54 1.67 -14.77 0.39
C LEU A 54 1.26 -14.42 1.82
N ASP A 55 1.08 -15.40 2.70
CA ASP A 55 0.65 -15.14 4.08
C ASP A 55 1.69 -14.30 4.84
N GLN A 56 2.98 -14.64 4.70
CA GLN A 56 4.08 -13.86 5.27
C GLN A 56 4.13 -12.43 4.73
N ALA A 57 3.91 -12.25 3.42
CA ALA A 57 3.90 -10.91 2.83
C ALA A 57 2.70 -10.09 3.33
N ILE A 58 1.52 -10.71 3.44
CA ILE A 58 0.31 -10.05 3.94
C ILE A 58 0.50 -9.56 5.37
N GLU A 59 1.12 -10.36 6.25
CA GLU A 59 1.44 -9.94 7.62
C GLU A 59 2.31 -8.68 7.66
N SER A 60 3.43 -8.68 6.93
CA SER A 60 4.32 -7.51 6.86
C SER A 60 3.63 -6.29 6.24
N LEU A 61 2.89 -6.47 5.15
CA LEU A 61 2.22 -5.37 4.46
C LEU A 61 1.10 -4.76 5.30
N LEU A 62 0.37 -5.56 6.09
CA LEU A 62 -0.67 -5.07 6.99
C LEU A 62 -0.07 -4.21 8.11
N ASP A 63 0.99 -4.69 8.78
CA ASP A 63 1.70 -3.93 9.82
C ASP A 63 2.20 -2.58 9.29
N VAL A 64 2.87 -2.60 8.13
CA VAL A 64 3.40 -1.39 7.51
C VAL A 64 2.28 -0.42 7.07
N THR A 65 1.17 -0.96 6.54
CA THR A 65 0.02 -0.12 6.14
C THR A 65 -0.59 0.57 7.34
N ASP A 66 -0.76 -0.15 8.46
CA ASP A 66 -1.33 0.39 9.69
C ASP A 66 -0.43 1.50 10.26
N ARG A 67 0.88 1.24 10.37
CA ARG A 67 1.88 2.24 10.78
C ARG A 67 1.79 3.51 9.92
N LEU A 68 1.65 3.38 8.60
CA LEU A 68 1.53 4.54 7.71
C LEU A 68 0.22 5.31 7.94
N VAL A 69 -0.90 4.60 8.13
CA VAL A 69 -2.21 5.22 8.38
C VAL A 69 -2.21 5.97 9.71
N GLU A 70 -1.79 5.33 10.79
CA GLU A 70 -1.77 5.93 12.14
C GLU A 70 -0.86 7.16 12.19
N THR A 71 0.35 7.08 11.60
CA THR A 71 1.26 8.22 11.54
C THR A 71 0.72 9.33 10.65
N THR A 72 0.04 9.00 9.55
CA THR A 72 -0.63 10.01 8.71
C THR A 72 -1.74 10.72 9.49
N TYR A 73 -2.57 9.99 10.24
CA TYR A 73 -3.61 10.58 11.08
C TYR A 73 -3.03 11.51 12.15
N ALA A 74 -1.94 11.10 12.79
CA ALA A 74 -1.25 11.92 13.79
C ALA A 74 -0.71 13.25 13.21
N MET A 75 -0.29 13.25 11.94
CA MET A 75 0.31 14.41 11.29
C MET A 75 -0.72 15.30 10.59
N ALA A 76 -1.61 14.70 9.80
CA ALA A 76 -2.51 15.38 8.88
C ALA A 76 -3.96 15.45 9.40
N GLY A 77 -4.25 14.92 10.59
CA GLY A 77 -5.60 14.81 11.15
C GLY A 77 -6.43 13.72 10.48
N ASP A 78 -7.73 13.72 10.72
CA ASP A 78 -8.64 12.67 10.23
C ASP A 78 -8.64 12.61 8.69
N ILE A 79 -8.26 11.46 8.14
CA ILE A 79 -8.24 11.19 6.70
C ILE A 79 -9.38 10.26 6.33
N ASP A 80 -10.30 10.71 5.47
CA ASP A 80 -11.34 9.83 4.93
C ASP A 80 -10.73 8.79 3.97
N ILE A 81 -10.75 7.51 4.36
CA ILE A 81 -10.18 6.40 3.60
C ILE A 81 -11.33 5.55 3.05
N THR A 82 -11.37 5.39 1.73
CA THR A 82 -12.23 4.42 1.05
C THR A 82 -11.38 3.29 0.48
N ILE A 83 -11.63 2.06 0.92
CA ILE A 83 -11.00 0.87 0.35
C ILE A 83 -11.80 0.44 -0.88
N PRO A 84 -11.22 0.44 -2.10
CA PRO A 84 -11.94 0.04 -3.30
C PRO A 84 -12.28 -1.45 -3.29
N GLU A 85 -13.35 -1.81 -4.02
CA GLU A 85 -13.70 -3.21 -4.27
C GLU A 85 -12.49 -3.96 -4.85
N THR A 86 -12.20 -5.12 -4.27
CA THR A 86 -10.99 -5.87 -4.56
C THR A 86 -11.35 -7.26 -5.08
N LYS A 87 -10.65 -7.71 -6.13
CA LYS A 87 -10.88 -9.01 -6.78
C LYS A 87 -9.61 -9.85 -6.75
N VAL A 88 -9.76 -11.17 -6.93
CA VAL A 88 -8.63 -12.09 -7.07
C VAL A 88 -7.85 -11.70 -8.34
N PRO A 89 -6.53 -11.40 -8.26
CA PRO A 89 -5.74 -11.11 -9.44
C PRO A 89 -5.53 -12.39 -10.27
N SER A 90 -5.47 -12.27 -11.60
CA SER A 90 -5.21 -13.40 -12.49
C SER A 90 -3.75 -13.82 -12.50
N ASP A 91 -2.83 -12.87 -12.36
CA ASP A 91 -1.38 -13.08 -12.29
C ASP A 91 -0.82 -12.32 -11.07
N ILE A 92 -0.47 -13.08 -10.04
CA ILE A 92 0.01 -12.54 -8.77
C ILE A 92 1.41 -11.89 -8.88
N VAL A 93 2.27 -12.38 -9.77
CA VAL A 93 3.63 -11.83 -9.94
C VAL A 93 3.55 -10.50 -10.65
N LYS A 94 2.75 -10.42 -11.73
CA LYS A 94 2.50 -9.17 -12.43
C LYS A 94 1.80 -8.16 -11.52
N HIS A 95 0.76 -8.59 -10.80
CA HIS A 95 0.02 -7.74 -9.88
C HIS A 95 0.92 -7.11 -8.79
N ALA A 96 1.78 -7.91 -8.15
CA ALA A 96 2.73 -7.41 -7.17
C ALA A 96 3.81 -6.50 -7.79
N SER A 97 4.29 -6.82 -9.00
CA SER A 97 5.29 -6.01 -9.70
C SER A 97 4.74 -4.65 -10.13
N ASP A 98 3.50 -4.61 -10.63
CA ASP A 98 2.85 -3.36 -11.05
C ASP A 98 2.54 -2.48 -9.84
N PHE A 99 2.12 -3.08 -8.72
CA PHE A 99 1.78 -2.32 -7.52
C PHE A 99 2.99 -1.63 -6.87
N TYR A 100 4.19 -2.19 -7.02
CA TYR A 100 5.43 -1.54 -6.58
C TYR A 100 5.53 -0.08 -7.08
N ASN A 101 5.21 0.15 -8.37
CA ASN A 101 5.24 1.49 -8.97
C ASN A 101 4.17 2.41 -8.39
N THR A 102 3.01 1.87 -8.02
CA THR A 102 1.94 2.64 -7.36
C THR A 102 2.40 3.14 -5.99
N VAL A 103 3.13 2.32 -5.24
CA VAL A 103 3.69 2.68 -3.94
C VAL A 103 4.82 3.72 -4.10
N GLU A 104 5.67 3.55 -5.12
CA GLU A 104 6.74 4.52 -5.43
C GLU A 104 6.16 5.90 -5.77
N ASP A 105 5.13 5.97 -6.60
CA ASP A 105 4.42 7.20 -6.91
C ASP A 105 3.78 7.85 -5.67
N GLY A 106 3.41 7.04 -4.67
CA GLY A 106 2.83 7.50 -3.41
C GLY A 106 3.81 8.20 -2.49
N ARG A 107 5.13 7.98 -2.63
CA ARG A 107 6.17 8.63 -1.81
C ARG A 107 6.04 10.15 -1.83
N LYS A 108 5.74 10.71 -3.00
CA LYS A 108 5.60 12.16 -3.20
C LYS A 108 4.50 12.78 -2.34
N TYR A 109 3.56 11.98 -1.83
CA TYR A 109 2.46 12.45 -0.99
C TYR A 109 2.90 12.80 0.43
N PHE A 110 4.07 12.33 0.88
CA PHE A 110 4.55 12.50 2.25
C PHE A 110 5.83 13.34 2.28
N THR A 111 5.99 14.14 3.33
CA THR A 111 7.16 15.02 3.50
C THR A 111 8.18 14.49 4.48
N GLU A 112 7.76 13.68 5.45
CA GLU A 112 8.61 13.27 6.57
C GLU A 112 9.43 12.03 6.25
N ASP A 113 10.70 12.03 6.64
CA ASP A 113 11.62 10.90 6.42
C ASP A 113 11.11 9.61 7.06
N PHE A 114 10.43 9.69 8.22
CA PHE A 114 9.86 8.50 8.86
C PHE A 114 8.70 7.91 8.05
N SER A 115 7.87 8.74 7.41
CA SER A 115 6.78 8.26 6.54
C SER A 115 7.36 7.61 5.29
N LEU A 116 8.42 8.20 4.72
CA LEU A 116 9.14 7.62 3.58
C LEU A 116 9.80 6.28 3.96
N SER A 117 10.38 6.19 5.16
CA SER A 117 10.95 4.93 5.68
C SER A 117 9.88 3.84 5.88
N ILE A 118 8.67 4.19 6.33
CA ILE A 118 7.56 3.22 6.41
C ILE A 118 7.19 2.74 4.99
N ILE A 119 7.20 3.62 4.00
CA ILE A 119 6.96 3.23 2.60
C ILE A 119 8.08 2.32 2.07
N ASP A 120 9.34 2.56 2.45
CA ASP A 120 10.46 1.69 2.13
C ASP A 120 10.26 0.26 2.68
N ASP A 121 9.76 0.13 3.92
CA ASP A 121 9.39 -1.18 4.51
C ASP A 121 8.31 -1.89 3.64
N TYR A 122 7.35 -1.13 3.09
CA TYR A 122 6.30 -1.68 2.22
C TYR A 122 6.88 -2.19 0.89
N HIS A 123 7.79 -1.42 0.29
CA HIS A 123 8.52 -1.81 -0.91
C HIS A 123 9.37 -3.06 -0.68
N GLU A 124 10.06 -3.13 0.45
CA GLU A 124 10.84 -4.30 0.84
C GLU A 124 9.95 -5.55 0.89
N ALA A 125 8.81 -5.47 1.55
CA ALA A 125 7.87 -6.59 1.65
C ALA A 125 7.37 -7.07 0.26
N ILE A 126 7.09 -6.15 -0.67
CA ILE A 126 6.75 -6.49 -2.06
C ILE A 126 7.92 -7.19 -2.75
N GLN A 127 9.16 -6.70 -2.61
CA GLN A 127 10.32 -7.29 -3.27
C GLN A 127 10.63 -8.69 -2.71
N GLN A 128 10.50 -8.89 -1.40
CA GLN A 128 10.63 -10.20 -0.79
C GLN A 128 9.55 -11.17 -1.31
N LEU A 129 8.30 -10.73 -1.44
CA LEU A 129 7.22 -11.52 -2.05
C LEU A 129 7.56 -11.90 -3.49
N LEU A 130 7.99 -10.95 -4.31
CA LEU A 130 8.36 -11.19 -5.71
C LEU A 130 9.51 -12.19 -5.83
N TYR A 131 10.53 -12.10 -4.97
CA TYR A 131 11.62 -13.06 -4.90
C TYR A 131 11.10 -14.48 -4.63
N ARG A 132 10.21 -14.63 -3.62
CA ARG A 132 9.62 -15.93 -3.26
C ARG A 132 8.78 -16.48 -4.42
N LEU A 133 7.86 -15.70 -4.97
CA LEU A 133 6.95 -16.13 -6.04
C LEU A 133 7.70 -16.55 -7.32
N LYS A 134 8.68 -15.76 -7.77
CA LYS A 134 9.45 -16.05 -9.00
C LYS A 134 10.31 -17.32 -8.90
N ARG A 135 10.65 -17.77 -7.70
CA ARG A 135 11.44 -18.99 -7.46
C ARG A 135 10.60 -20.25 -7.26
N LEU A 136 9.28 -20.11 -7.17
CA LEU A 136 8.35 -21.24 -7.02
C LEU A 136 7.79 -21.73 -8.36
N GLN A 137 8.07 -21.00 -9.44
CA GLN A 137 7.70 -21.35 -10.82
C GLN A 137 8.62 -22.43 -11.40
#